data_AF-A0A935DP68-F1
#
_entry.id   AF-A0A935DP68-F1
#
_cell.length_a   1.000
_cell.length_b   1.000
_cell.length_c   1.000
_cell.angle_alpha   90.00
_cell.angle_beta   90.00
_cell.angle_gamma   90.00
#
_symmetry.space_group_name_H-M   'P 1'
#
loop_
_entity.id
_entity.type
_entity.pdbx_description
1 polymer ?
#
loop_
_entity_poly.entity_id
_entity_poly.type
_entity_poly.pdbx_seq_one_letter_code
_entity_poly.pdbx_strand_id
1 'polypeptide(L)'
;MTNSIHPVMPSSTHDEVAEQRFVIALKTFITAELDPALRRETDAAARSASAENASAATLPQLRRKLASRPLYQNWVSSMRAAQELMWQAAGDCVDRQLPELETVAKAAPNVGSVRTNPDFEVPRYLAASDTHMMPGSYTRIDQPLIFVKVPCSGQGSVALQPRSSGRPDE
;
A
#
# COMPACT_ATOMS: atom_id res chain seq x y z
N MET A 1 -22.49 8.61 -0.31
CA MET A 1 -22.40 7.25 -0.90
C MET A 1 -22.41 6.26 0.25
N THR A 2 -23.50 5.53 0.43
CA THR A 2 -23.54 4.42 1.41
C THR A 2 -22.66 3.30 0.88
N ASN A 3 -21.68 2.87 1.67
CA ASN A 3 -20.79 1.77 1.31
C ASN A 3 -21.63 0.48 1.26
N SER A 4 -21.98 0.01 0.07
CA SER A 4 -22.80 -1.20 -0.09
C SER A 4 -21.93 -2.42 0.21
N ILE A 5 -22.26 -3.14 1.28
CA ILE A 5 -21.60 -4.39 1.67
C ILE A 5 -22.01 -5.46 0.65
N HIS A 6 -21.04 -6.08 -0.03
CA HIS A 6 -21.29 -7.19 -0.95
C HIS A 6 -20.98 -8.54 -0.28
N PRO A 7 -21.61 -9.65 -0.71
CA PRO A 7 -21.43 -10.97 -0.07
C PRO A 7 -20.00 -11.49 -0.04
N VAL A 8 -19.14 -11.10 -0.99
CA VAL A 8 -17.71 -11.48 -1.02
C VAL A 8 -16.79 -10.50 -0.28
N MET A 9 -17.34 -9.65 0.59
CA MET A 9 -16.57 -8.69 1.37
C MET A 9 -16.11 -9.39 2.66
N PRO A 10 -14.80 -9.45 2.95
CA PRO A 10 -14.32 -10.07 4.17
C PRO A 10 -14.79 -9.29 5.40
N SER A 11 -15.11 -10.02 6.47
CA SER A 11 -15.47 -9.45 7.77
C SER A 11 -14.29 -9.50 8.73
N SER A 12 -13.96 -8.37 9.35
CA SER A 12 -12.88 -8.31 10.35
C SER A 12 -13.37 -8.80 11.71
N THR A 13 -12.55 -9.59 12.41
CA THR A 13 -12.71 -9.89 13.83
C THR A 13 -12.34 -8.68 14.71
N HIS A 14 -12.59 -8.76 16.01
CA HIS A 14 -12.18 -7.73 16.95
C HIS A 14 -10.67 -7.42 16.87
N ASP A 15 -9.83 -8.47 16.84
CA ASP A 15 -8.38 -8.31 16.89
C ASP A 15 -7.83 -7.76 15.57
N GLU A 16 -8.39 -8.19 14.44
CA GLU A 16 -8.07 -7.62 13.12
C GLU A 16 -8.50 -6.15 13.03
N VAL A 17 -9.63 -5.77 13.62
CA VAL A 17 -10.02 -4.35 13.72
C VAL A 17 -9.02 -3.57 14.57
N ALA A 18 -8.56 -4.13 15.69
CA ALA A 18 -7.57 -3.47 16.53
C ALA A 18 -6.24 -3.24 15.78
N GLU A 19 -5.77 -4.24 15.04
CA GLU A 19 -4.58 -4.14 14.20
C GLU A 19 -4.75 -3.10 13.08
N GLN A 20 -5.85 -3.14 12.34
CA GLN A 20 -6.17 -2.15 11.31
C GLN A 20 -6.21 -0.72 11.88
N ARG A 21 -6.78 -0.55 13.08
CA ARG A 21 -6.81 0.76 13.77
C ARG A 21 -5.43 1.22 14.21
N PHE A 22 -4.56 0.31 14.63
CA PHE A 22 -3.17 0.64 14.91
C PHE A 22 -2.46 1.17 13.66
N VAL A 23 -2.62 0.51 12.50
CA VAL A 23 -2.05 0.97 11.23
C VAL A 23 -2.54 2.38 10.87
N ILE A 24 -3.84 2.65 11.02
CA ILE A 24 -4.42 3.98 10.79
C ILE A 24 -3.80 5.02 11.73
N ALA A 25 -3.71 4.70 13.03
CA ALA A 25 -3.12 5.58 14.03
C ALA A 25 -1.64 5.87 13.73
N LEU A 26 -0.87 4.85 13.35
CA LEU A 26 0.54 4.98 12.99
C LEU A 26 0.72 5.89 11.76
N LYS A 27 -0.05 5.67 10.69
CA LYS A 27 0.01 6.53 9.49
C LYS A 27 -0.41 7.97 9.78
N THR A 28 -1.41 8.14 10.64
CA THR A 28 -1.86 9.46 11.11
C THR A 28 -0.74 10.15 11.88
N PHE A 29 -0.07 9.45 12.81
CA PHE A 29 1.05 9.97 13.56
C PHE A 29 2.23 10.37 12.66
N ILE A 30 2.61 9.53 11.70
CA ILE A 30 3.69 9.85 10.75
C ILE A 30 3.36 11.14 9.99
N THR A 31 2.14 11.26 9.48
CA THR A 31 1.69 12.43 8.71
C THR A 31 1.58 13.69 9.58
N ALA A 32 1.12 13.57 10.82
CA ALA A 32 0.92 14.70 11.72
C ALA A 32 2.23 15.21 12.33
N GLU A 33 3.16 14.31 12.68
CA GLU A 33 4.32 14.64 13.50
C GLU A 33 5.64 14.60 12.72
N LEU A 34 5.85 13.58 11.89
CA LEU A 34 7.14 13.38 11.20
C LEU A 34 7.20 14.19 9.90
N ASP A 35 6.13 14.23 9.11
CA ASP A 35 6.11 14.95 7.83
C ASP A 35 6.47 16.44 7.98
N PRO A 36 5.91 17.21 8.95
CA PRO A 36 6.27 18.63 9.10
C PRO A 36 7.73 18.83 9.51
N ALA A 37 8.28 17.92 10.33
CA ALA A 37 9.68 17.97 10.73
C ALA A 37 10.61 17.66 9.55
N LEU A 38 10.30 16.61 8.79
CA LEU A 38 11.07 16.23 7.61
C LEU A 38 11.00 17.30 6.52
N ARG A 39 9.84 17.95 6.35
CA ARG A 39 9.66 19.09 5.44
C ARG A 39 10.67 20.20 5.76
N ARG A 40 10.81 20.58 7.03
CA ARG A 40 11.76 21.63 7.46
C ARG A 40 13.21 21.25 7.14
N GLU A 41 13.62 20.01 7.42
CA GLU A 41 14.98 19.54 7.08
C GLU A 41 15.21 19.49 5.57
N THR A 42 14.21 19.06 4.81
CA THR A 42 14.27 19.00 3.35
C THR A 42 14.39 20.39 2.74
N ASP A 43 13.60 21.35 3.22
CA ASP A 43 13.64 22.74 2.75
C ASP A 43 15.02 23.39 3.08
N ALA A 44 15.59 23.09 4.24
CA ALA A 44 16.94 23.54 4.60
C ALA A 44 18.02 22.91 3.70
N ALA A 45 17.94 21.60 3.45
CA ALA A 45 18.84 20.89 2.56
C ALA A 45 18.75 21.41 1.11
N ALA A 46 17.55 21.76 0.65
CA ALA A 46 17.33 22.32 -0.68
C ALA A 46 17.94 23.72 -0.83
N ARG A 47 17.81 24.58 0.19
CA ARG A 47 18.47 25.90 0.19
C ARG A 47 20.00 25.77 0.14
N SER A 48 20.58 24.90 0.98
CA SER A 48 22.03 24.64 0.98
C SER A 48 22.51 24.10 -0.37
N ALA A 49 21.85 23.07 -0.90
CA ALA A 49 22.22 22.46 -2.18
C ALA A 49 22.11 23.45 -3.35
N SER A 50 21.12 24.34 -3.32
CA SER A 50 20.94 25.32 -4.39
C SER A 50 22.00 26.43 -4.35
N ALA A 51 22.41 26.84 -3.15
CA ALA A 51 23.51 27.79 -2.97
C ALA A 51 24.86 27.22 -3.43
N GLU A 52 25.13 25.93 -3.14
CA GLU A 52 26.36 25.23 -3.55
C GLU A 52 26.51 25.09 -5.07
N ASN A 53 25.40 24.88 -5.79
CA ASN A 53 25.42 24.55 -7.22
C ASN A 53 24.93 25.68 -8.14
N ALA A 54 24.56 26.84 -7.58
CA ALA A 54 23.93 27.94 -8.31
C ALA A 54 22.71 27.51 -9.17
N SER A 55 22.03 26.43 -8.79
CA SER A 55 20.89 25.84 -9.50
C SER A 55 19.96 25.11 -8.53
N ALA A 56 18.68 24.94 -8.87
CA ALA A 56 17.75 24.21 -8.01
C ALA A 56 18.20 22.78 -7.71
N ALA A 57 18.06 22.36 -6.45
CA ALA A 57 18.42 21.02 -6.03
C ALA A 57 17.49 19.95 -6.63
N THR A 58 18.09 18.89 -7.18
CA THR A 58 17.35 17.73 -7.70
C THR A 58 16.96 16.75 -6.58
N LEU A 59 15.90 15.98 -6.78
CA LEU A 59 15.47 14.93 -5.83
C LEU A 59 16.61 13.95 -5.43
N PRO A 60 17.43 13.42 -6.36
CA PRO A 60 18.55 12.56 -6.00
C PRO A 60 19.61 13.25 -5.12
N GLN A 61 19.88 14.54 -5.34
CA GLN A 61 20.80 15.30 -4.49
C GLN A 61 20.25 15.47 -3.08
N LEU A 62 18.96 15.82 -2.96
CA LEU A 62 18.29 15.95 -1.66
C LEU A 62 18.28 14.62 -0.91
N ARG A 63 17.91 13.52 -1.58
CA ARG A 63 17.93 12.17 -0.99
C ARG A 63 19.32 11.81 -0.45
N ARG A 64 20.39 12.05 -1.22
CA ARG A 64 21.76 11.79 -0.75
C ARG A 64 22.13 12.60 0.50
N LYS A 65 21.75 13.89 0.54
CA LYS A 65 22.02 14.76 1.72
C LYS A 65 21.21 14.34 2.96
N LEU A 66 20.01 13.82 2.78
CA LEU A 66 19.11 13.41 3.87
C LEU A 66 19.30 11.95 4.31
N ALA A 67 19.91 11.08 3.49
CA ALA A 67 19.99 9.64 3.73
C ALA A 67 20.61 9.24 5.08
N SER A 68 21.54 10.03 5.60
CA SER A 68 22.19 9.79 6.90
C SER A 68 21.50 10.50 8.08
N ARG A 69 20.41 11.24 7.84
CA ARG A 69 19.70 11.99 8.89
C ARG A 69 18.79 11.02 9.65
N PRO A 70 18.87 10.97 11.00
CA PRO A 70 18.02 10.08 11.80
C PRO A 70 16.53 10.30 11.55
N LEU A 71 16.09 11.55 11.42
CA LEU A 71 14.68 11.85 11.14
C LEU A 71 14.22 11.26 9.80
N TYR A 72 15.04 11.37 8.75
CA TYR A 72 14.73 10.79 7.44
C TYR A 72 14.70 9.26 7.47
N GLN A 73 15.66 8.62 8.14
CA GLN A 73 15.72 7.18 8.31
C GLN A 73 14.52 6.65 9.10
N ASN A 74 14.14 7.33 10.19
CA ASN A 74 12.96 6.99 10.98
C ASN A 74 11.68 7.16 10.15
N TRP A 75 11.56 8.26 9.41
CA TRP A 75 10.40 8.50 8.55
C TRP A 75 10.24 7.43 7.48
N VAL A 76 11.29 7.13 6.69
CA VAL A 76 11.20 6.16 5.60
C VAL A 76 10.93 4.75 6.13
N SER A 77 11.55 4.38 7.24
CA SER A 77 11.34 3.07 7.88
C SER A 77 9.92 2.96 8.43
N SER A 78 9.40 4.01 9.06
CA SER A 78 8.03 4.02 9.60
C SER A 78 6.98 3.97 8.49
N MET A 79 7.18 4.72 7.40
CA MET A 79 6.30 4.69 6.23
C MET A 79 6.27 3.30 5.58
N ARG A 80 7.44 2.67 5.43
CA ARG A 80 7.56 1.30 4.91
C ARG A 80 6.82 0.31 5.82
N ALA A 81 7.14 0.31 7.11
CA ALA A 81 6.53 -0.60 8.08
C ALA A 81 5.00 -0.43 8.16
N ALA A 82 4.51 0.81 8.18
CA ALA A 82 3.07 1.07 8.19
C ALA A 82 2.37 0.58 6.92
N GLN A 83 3.05 0.57 5.78
CA GLN A 83 2.51 0.04 4.53
C GLN A 83 2.53 -1.49 4.50
N GLU A 84 3.56 -2.13 5.02
CA GLU A 84 3.65 -3.60 5.15
C GLU A 84 2.57 -4.12 6.11
N LEU A 85 2.47 -3.52 7.31
CA LEU A 85 1.43 -3.88 8.29
C LEU A 85 0.02 -3.73 7.72
N MET A 86 -0.23 -2.69 6.90
CA MET A 86 -1.53 -2.51 6.25
C MET A 86 -1.87 -3.70 5.33
N TRP A 87 -0.90 -4.16 4.54
CA TRP A 87 -1.10 -5.25 3.61
C TRP A 87 -1.16 -6.61 4.31
N GLN A 88 -0.39 -6.80 5.38
CA GLN A 88 -0.47 -8.00 6.21
C GLN A 88 -1.86 -8.11 6.85
N ALA A 89 -2.32 -7.07 7.55
CA ALA A 89 -3.65 -7.08 8.19
C ALA A 89 -4.81 -7.25 7.20
N ALA A 90 -4.69 -6.72 5.98
CA ALA A 90 -5.67 -6.95 4.92
C ALA A 90 -5.64 -8.39 4.41
N GLY A 91 -4.44 -8.95 4.24
CA GLY A 91 -4.21 -10.29 3.72
C GLY A 91 -4.68 -11.36 4.69
N ASP A 92 -4.29 -11.25 5.95
CA ASP A 92 -4.63 -12.22 6.98
C ASP A 92 -6.16 -12.32 7.17
N CYS A 93 -6.86 -11.18 7.10
CA CYS A 93 -8.32 -11.12 7.15
C CYS A 93 -8.98 -11.85 5.95
N VAL A 94 -8.42 -11.70 4.75
CA VAL A 94 -8.89 -12.40 3.55
C VAL A 94 -8.56 -13.88 3.59
N ASP A 95 -7.30 -14.22 3.84
CA ASP A 95 -6.79 -15.59 3.79
C ASP A 95 -7.52 -16.48 4.79
N ARG A 96 -7.89 -15.93 5.96
CA ARG A 96 -8.74 -16.63 6.95
C ARG A 96 -10.13 -17.00 6.39
N GLN A 97 -10.71 -16.15 5.55
CA GLN A 97 -12.07 -16.30 5.01
C GLN A 97 -12.10 -16.86 3.58
N LEU A 98 -10.93 -17.08 2.97
CA LEU A 98 -10.80 -17.41 1.55
C LEU A 98 -11.67 -18.60 1.11
N PRO A 99 -11.73 -19.75 1.82
CA PRO A 99 -12.58 -20.87 1.39
C PRO A 99 -14.08 -20.54 1.35
N GLU A 100 -14.56 -19.73 2.29
CA GLU A 100 -15.96 -19.30 2.37
C GLU A 100 -16.26 -18.28 1.27
N LEU A 101 -15.37 -17.31 1.06
CA LEU A 101 -15.48 -16.29 0.03
C LEU A 101 -15.50 -16.92 -1.38
N GLU A 102 -14.66 -17.92 -1.64
CA GLU A 102 -14.70 -18.68 -2.90
C GLU A 102 -16.02 -19.42 -3.10
N THR A 103 -16.59 -19.97 -2.02
CA THR A 103 -17.89 -20.67 -2.08
C THR A 103 -19.00 -19.71 -2.45
N VAL A 104 -19.05 -18.54 -1.80
CA VAL A 104 -20.02 -17.47 -2.12
C VAL A 104 -19.84 -16.97 -3.55
N ALA A 105 -18.59 -16.78 -4.00
CA ALA A 105 -18.29 -16.34 -5.35
C ALA A 105 -18.77 -17.34 -6.42
N LYS A 106 -18.56 -18.64 -6.20
CA LYS A 106 -19.00 -19.71 -7.13
C LYS A 106 -20.53 -19.82 -7.22
N ALA A 107 -21.24 -19.48 -6.15
CA ALA A 107 -22.70 -19.52 -6.10
C ALA A 107 -23.36 -18.25 -6.70
N ALA A 108 -22.58 -17.21 -7.03
CA ALA A 108 -23.12 -15.96 -7.53
C ALA A 108 -23.78 -16.13 -8.91
N PRO A 109 -24.93 -15.46 -9.16
CA PRO A 109 -25.60 -15.54 -10.46
C PRO A 109 -24.70 -14.96 -11.56
N ASN A 110 -24.65 -15.65 -12.70
CA ASN A 110 -23.92 -15.18 -13.87
C ASN A 110 -24.70 -14.06 -14.57
N VAL A 111 -24.36 -12.81 -14.23
CA VAL A 111 -24.98 -11.60 -14.78
C VAL A 111 -24.23 -11.03 -15.99
N GLY A 112 -23.10 -11.64 -16.36
CA GLY A 112 -22.21 -11.18 -17.42
C GLY A 112 -20.74 -11.38 -17.06
N SER A 113 -19.85 -11.17 -18.03
CA SER A 113 -18.40 -11.23 -17.81
C SER A 113 -17.69 -10.12 -18.55
N VAL A 114 -16.53 -9.72 -18.04
CA VAL A 114 -15.57 -8.84 -18.69
C VAL A 114 -14.23 -9.57 -18.76
N ARG A 115 -13.52 -9.41 -19.88
CA ARG A 115 -12.17 -9.94 -20.06
C ARG A 115 -11.22 -8.79 -20.40
N THR A 116 -9.99 -8.91 -19.92
CA THR A 116 -8.90 -8.02 -20.35
C THR A 116 -8.48 -8.35 -21.78
N ASN A 117 -7.88 -7.39 -22.48
CA ASN A 117 -7.28 -7.63 -23.79
C ASN A 117 -6.11 -8.63 -23.64
N PRO A 118 -6.12 -9.79 -24.33
CA PRO A 118 -5.03 -10.77 -24.22
C PRO A 118 -3.68 -10.24 -24.73
N ASP A 119 -3.69 -9.24 -25.62
CA ASP A 119 -2.48 -8.63 -26.17
C ASP A 119 -1.99 -7.42 -25.35
N PHE A 120 -2.55 -7.20 -24.16
CA PHE A 120 -2.12 -6.10 -23.30
C PHE A 120 -0.73 -6.35 -22.72
N GLU A 121 0.23 -5.52 -23.12
CA GLU A 121 1.57 -5.49 -22.53
C GLU A 121 1.60 -4.52 -21.34
N VAL A 122 1.93 -5.05 -20.16
CA VAL A 122 2.11 -4.22 -18.96
C VAL A 122 3.32 -3.29 -19.15
N PRO A 123 3.16 -1.96 -19.03
CA PRO A 123 4.28 -1.04 -19.10
C PRO A 123 5.39 -1.41 -18.11
N ARG A 124 6.65 -1.38 -18.57
CA ARG A 124 7.82 -1.81 -17.78
C ARG A 124 7.87 -1.22 -16.37
N TYR A 125 7.50 0.05 -16.21
CA TYR A 125 7.55 0.72 -14.90
C TYR A 125 6.50 0.19 -13.90
N LEU A 126 5.36 -0.31 -14.40
CA LEU A 126 4.35 -0.97 -13.57
C LEU A 126 4.75 -2.42 -13.24
N ALA A 127 5.38 -3.11 -14.18
CA ALA A 127 5.89 -4.46 -13.95
C ALA A 127 7.08 -4.51 -12.97
N ALA A 128 7.91 -3.45 -12.94
CA ALA A 128 9.14 -3.41 -12.15
C ALA A 128 8.95 -3.23 -10.64
N SER A 129 7.76 -2.83 -10.18
CA SER A 129 7.54 -2.56 -8.75
C SER A 129 6.09 -2.70 -8.34
N ASP A 130 5.87 -3.10 -7.10
CA ASP A 130 4.55 -3.16 -6.51
C ASP A 130 4.07 -1.76 -6.13
N THR A 131 3.00 -1.30 -6.79
CA THR A 131 2.46 0.05 -6.58
C THR A 131 1.87 0.16 -5.18
N HIS A 132 2.27 1.17 -4.42
CA HIS A 132 1.95 1.30 -2.98
C HIS A 132 2.34 0.08 -2.14
N MET A 133 3.29 -0.73 -2.63
CA MET A 133 3.69 -2.01 -2.04
C MET A 133 2.53 -3.01 -1.93
N MET A 134 1.46 -2.80 -2.68
CA MET A 134 0.36 -3.75 -2.80
C MET A 134 0.91 -5.00 -3.47
N PRO A 135 0.89 -6.17 -2.80
CA PRO A 135 1.40 -7.39 -3.40
C PRO A 135 0.75 -7.61 -4.78
N GLY A 136 1.54 -7.99 -5.79
CA GLY A 136 1.08 -8.18 -7.18
C GLY A 136 0.71 -6.92 -7.97
N SER A 137 0.61 -5.76 -7.33
CA SER A 137 0.18 -4.52 -7.96
C SER A 137 -1.14 -4.71 -8.73
N TYR A 138 -1.42 -3.87 -9.73
CA TYR A 138 -2.65 -3.95 -10.53
C TYR A 138 -2.63 -5.02 -11.63
N THR A 139 -1.47 -5.64 -11.88
CA THR A 139 -1.22 -6.32 -13.16
C THR A 139 -0.76 -7.77 -13.03
N ARG A 140 -0.17 -8.18 -11.90
CA ARG A 140 0.11 -9.60 -11.64
C ARG A 140 -1.13 -10.21 -10.98
N ILE A 141 -1.94 -10.86 -11.80
CA ILE A 141 -3.07 -11.69 -11.38
C ILE A 141 -2.68 -13.14 -11.66
N ASP A 142 -1.89 -13.72 -10.77
CA ASP A 142 -1.66 -15.16 -10.73
C ASP A 142 -2.58 -15.85 -9.70
N GLN A 143 -3.41 -15.10 -8.95
CA GLN A 143 -4.26 -15.58 -7.86
C GLN A 143 -5.65 -14.91 -7.85
N PRO A 144 -6.71 -15.55 -7.28
CA PRO A 144 -8.06 -14.98 -7.23
C PRO A 144 -8.12 -13.66 -6.44
N LEU A 145 -8.77 -12.67 -7.02
CA LEU A 145 -8.84 -11.30 -6.51
C LEU A 145 -9.91 -11.17 -5.43
N ILE A 146 -9.52 -10.82 -4.21
CA ILE A 146 -10.45 -10.36 -3.18
C ILE A 146 -10.19 -8.89 -2.90
N PHE A 147 -11.24 -8.09 -3.07
CA PHE A 147 -11.22 -6.66 -2.80
C PHE A 147 -11.30 -6.42 -1.30
N VAL A 148 -10.19 -6.02 -0.70
CA VAL A 148 -10.18 -5.54 0.69
C VAL A 148 -10.28 -4.04 0.69
N LYS A 149 -11.32 -3.53 1.34
CA LYS A 149 -11.40 -2.11 1.67
C LYS A 149 -10.74 -1.90 3.02
N VAL A 150 -9.49 -1.46 3.02
CA VAL A 150 -8.85 -0.95 4.23
C VAL A 150 -9.26 0.53 4.39
N PRO A 151 -10.00 0.91 5.44
CA PRO A 151 -10.35 2.31 5.66
C PRO A 151 -9.09 3.08 6.10
N CYS A 152 -8.36 3.67 5.15
CA CYS A 152 -7.41 4.73 5.46
C CYS A 152 -8.17 6.06 5.55
N SER A 153 -7.89 6.88 6.57
CA SER A 153 -8.56 8.15 6.86
C SER A 153 -8.74 9.02 5.59
N GLY A 154 -9.99 9.14 5.13
CA GLY A 154 -10.39 10.07 4.06
C GLY A 154 -10.10 9.65 2.62
N GLN A 155 -9.34 8.59 2.36
CA GLN A 155 -9.15 8.01 1.03
C GLN A 155 -9.48 6.54 1.07
N GLY A 156 -10.63 6.20 0.50
CA GLY A 156 -11.04 4.83 0.32
C GLY A 156 -10.19 4.16 -0.76
N SER A 157 -9.00 3.68 -0.43
CA SER A 157 -8.25 2.79 -1.29
C SER A 157 -8.93 1.42 -1.30
N VAL A 158 -9.39 1.03 -2.49
CA VAL A 158 -9.82 -0.33 -2.83
C VAL A 158 -8.56 -1.05 -3.28
N ALA A 159 -8.28 -2.20 -2.68
CA ALA A 159 -7.05 -2.91 -2.97
C ALA A 159 -7.30 -4.35 -3.40
N LEU A 160 -6.49 -4.78 -4.36
CA LEU A 160 -6.40 -6.14 -4.85
C LEU A 160 -5.27 -6.83 -4.09
N GLN A 161 -5.54 -7.98 -3.47
CA GLN A 161 -4.51 -8.71 -2.74
C GLN A 161 -4.32 -10.12 -3.32
N PRO A 162 -3.11 -10.47 -3.76
CA PRO A 162 -2.69 -11.84 -4.01
C PRO A 162 -2.08 -12.48 -2.75
N ARG A 163 -2.08 -13.82 -2.74
CA ARG A 163 -1.55 -14.69 -1.69
C ARG A 163 -0.06 -14.44 -1.42
N SER A 164 0.38 -14.55 -0.17
CA SER A 164 1.80 -14.65 0.14
C SER A 164 2.31 -16.05 -0.22
N SER A 165 3.15 -16.17 -1.24
CA SER A 165 4.06 -17.31 -1.34
C SER A 165 5.25 -17.00 -0.43
N GLY A 166 5.59 -17.93 0.47
CA GLY A 166 6.78 -17.84 1.30
C GLY A 166 8.00 -17.42 0.49
N ARG A 167 8.90 -16.67 1.14
CA ARG A 167 10.20 -16.29 0.56
C ARG A 167 10.84 -17.52 -0.07
N PRO A 168 11.35 -17.45 -1.32
CA PRO A 168 12.39 -18.37 -1.73
C PRO A 168 13.58 -18.14 -0.80
N ASP A 169 14.08 -19.21 -0.20
CA ASP A 169 15.40 -19.20 0.40
C ASP A 169 16.41 -18.83 -0.70
N GLU A 170 17.01 -17.64 -0.59
CA GLU A 170 18.42 -17.28 -0.86
C GLU A 170 18.65 -15.76 -0.74
#